data_AF-A0A7W7VBD8-F1
#
_entry.id   AF-A0A7W7VBD8-F1
#
_cell.length_a   1.000
_cell.length_b   1.000
_cell.length_c   1.000
_cell.angle_alpha   90.00
_cell.angle_beta   90.00
_cell.angle_gamma   90.00
#
_symmetry.space_group_name_H-M   'P 1'
#
loop_
_entity.id
_entity.type
_entity.pdbx_description
1 polymer ?
#
loop_
_entity_poly.entity_id
_entity_poly.type
_entity_poly.pdbx_seq_one_letter_code
_entity_poly.pdbx_strand_id
1 'polypeptide(L)'
;MQSEPPDTEGPPAAARSLRGGVIGEHPTNGLNDVVHQRHRLGILTIAAESRRVEFGYLKEALDLTGGNLSRHLTVLVDAGLLDMEKGYDGKRPKTWVSITRAGRKALADEIAALRALVDRHGE
;
A
#
# COMPACT_ATOMS: atom_id res chain seq x y z
N MET A 1 61.69 -16.36 37.35
CA MET A 1 61.96 -15.01 36.80
C MET A 1 62.29 -15.23 35.33
N GLN A 2 61.47 -15.00 34.31
CA GLN A 2 60.16 -14.36 34.04
C GLN A 2 59.65 -15.08 32.76
N SER A 3 58.44 -15.65 32.75
CA SER A 3 57.19 -15.07 32.20
C SER A 3 56.95 -15.44 30.71
N GLU A 4 55.86 -16.18 30.49
CA GLU A 4 55.24 -16.56 29.20
C GLU A 4 54.84 -15.36 28.32
N PRO A 5 54.77 -15.50 26.98
CA PRO A 5 53.86 -14.73 26.12
C PRO A 5 52.54 -15.53 25.90
N PRO A 6 51.42 -14.97 25.38
CA PRO A 6 51.18 -13.63 24.82
C PRO A 6 49.93 -12.92 25.40
N ASP A 7 49.96 -11.58 25.44
CA ASP A 7 48.73 -10.78 25.52
C ASP A 7 47.95 -10.93 24.21
N THR A 8 47.06 -11.91 24.17
CA THR A 8 45.98 -11.95 23.18
C THR A 8 44.94 -10.94 23.66
N GLU A 9 44.95 -9.74 23.08
CA GLU A 9 43.81 -8.82 23.18
C GLU A 9 42.59 -9.55 22.61
N GLY A 10 41.81 -10.15 23.52
CA GLY A 10 40.48 -10.66 23.19
C GLY A 10 39.63 -9.53 22.64
N PRO A 11 38.73 -9.81 21.67
CA PRO A 11 37.88 -8.78 21.10
C PRO A 11 37.08 -8.06 22.21
N PRO A 12 36.91 -6.73 22.13
CA PRO A 12 36.21 -5.97 23.16
C PRO A 12 34.79 -6.50 23.38
N ALA A 13 34.44 -6.62 24.65
CA ALA A 13 33.17 -7.10 25.20
C ALA A 13 31.98 -6.15 24.92
N ALA A 14 31.69 -5.90 23.64
CA ALA A 14 30.54 -5.09 23.19
C ALA A 14 29.63 -5.81 22.17
N ALA A 15 29.83 -7.11 21.93
CA ALA A 15 28.86 -7.94 21.21
C ALA A 15 27.92 -8.67 22.19
N ARG A 16 27.34 -7.93 23.14
CA ARG A 16 26.37 -8.48 24.09
C ARG A 16 25.00 -8.56 23.41
N SER A 17 24.81 -9.66 22.69
CA SER A 17 23.54 -10.36 22.48
C SER A 17 22.30 -9.48 22.19
N LEU A 18 22.10 -9.11 20.91
CA LEU A 18 20.76 -8.91 20.36
C LEU A 18 20.15 -10.25 19.91
N ARG A 19 20.22 -11.28 20.77
CA ARG A 19 19.36 -12.46 20.63
C ARG A 19 18.26 -12.36 21.66
N GLY A 20 17.02 -12.19 21.17
CA GLY A 20 15.82 -12.45 21.95
C GLY A 20 14.86 -11.28 22.15
N GLY A 21 14.92 -10.22 21.35
CA GLY A 21 13.74 -9.39 21.14
C GLY A 21 12.95 -10.02 20.00
N VAL A 22 11.65 -10.24 20.17
CA VAL A 22 10.72 -10.40 19.04
C VAL A 22 11.19 -9.47 17.93
N ILE A 23 11.44 -10.00 16.73
CA ILE A 23 11.64 -9.17 15.55
C ILE A 23 10.31 -8.45 15.40
N GLY A 24 10.18 -7.31 16.09
CA GLY A 24 8.95 -6.56 16.21
C GLY A 24 8.60 -6.21 14.79
N GLU A 25 7.49 -6.80 14.33
CA GLU A 25 6.96 -6.66 12.99
C GLU A 25 7.19 -5.24 12.50
N HIS A 26 7.94 -5.08 11.40
CA HIS A 26 8.31 -3.77 10.91
C HIS A 26 7.02 -2.95 10.75
N PRO A 27 6.92 -1.72 11.35
CA PRO A 27 5.63 -1.06 11.58
C PRO A 27 4.72 -0.94 10.35
N THR A 28 5.31 -0.87 9.16
CA THR A 28 4.61 -0.70 7.89
C THR A 28 4.41 -1.99 7.09
N ASN A 29 4.75 -3.17 7.63
CA ASN A 29 4.61 -4.45 6.91
C ASN A 29 3.16 -4.77 6.51
N GLY A 30 2.19 -4.19 7.21
CA GLY A 30 0.77 -4.33 6.86
C GLY A 30 0.31 -3.45 5.69
N LEU A 31 1.16 -2.53 5.21
CA LEU A 31 0.82 -1.67 4.07
C LEU A 31 1.08 -2.43 2.77
N ASN A 32 0.10 -2.39 1.87
CA ASN A 32 0.17 -3.07 0.59
C ASN A 32 0.80 -2.13 -0.44
N ASP A 33 1.96 -2.46 -1.03
CA ASP A 33 2.64 -1.60 -2.01
C ASP A 33 1.77 -1.16 -3.20
N VAL A 34 0.82 -2.00 -3.62
CA VAL A 34 -0.14 -1.64 -4.66
C VAL A 34 -1.17 -0.65 -4.13
N VAL A 35 -1.66 -0.77 -2.91
CA VAL A 35 -2.69 0.15 -2.38
C VAL A 35 -2.08 1.42 -1.81
N HIS A 36 -0.91 1.32 -1.16
CA HIS A 36 -0.15 2.35 -0.45
C HIS A 36 0.51 3.37 -1.39
N GLN A 37 -0.32 3.96 -2.25
CA GLN A 37 0.01 5.08 -3.10
C GLN A 37 -1.21 5.98 -3.15
N ARG A 38 -0.99 7.28 -2.92
CA ARG A 38 -2.04 8.30 -2.73
C ARG A 38 -3.23 8.18 -3.68
N HIS A 39 -2.99 8.12 -4.99
CA HIS A 39 -4.07 8.11 -5.98
C HIS A 39 -4.73 6.74 -6.09
N ARG A 40 -3.99 5.64 -5.97
CA ARG A 40 -4.59 4.29 -6.00
C ARG A 40 -5.49 4.05 -4.79
N LEU A 41 -5.07 4.47 -3.60
CA LEU A 41 -5.93 4.47 -2.42
C LEU A 41 -7.20 5.32 -2.66
N GLY A 42 -7.04 6.55 -3.17
CA GLY A 42 -8.19 7.42 -3.50
C GLY A 42 -9.16 6.81 -4.52
N ILE A 43 -8.64 6.20 -5.59
CA ILE A 43 -9.45 5.50 -6.61
C ILE A 43 -10.24 4.36 -5.96
N LEU A 44 -9.60 3.51 -5.15
CA LEU A 44 -10.26 2.38 -4.49
C LEU A 44 -11.33 2.86 -3.51
N THR A 45 -11.07 3.92 -2.75
CA THR A 45 -12.06 4.53 -1.85
C THR A 45 -13.30 4.97 -2.61
N ILE A 46 -13.15 5.78 -3.67
CA ILE A 46 -14.29 6.26 -4.47
C ILE A 46 -15.02 5.09 -5.15
N ALA A 47 -14.28 4.12 -5.70
CA ALA A 47 -14.86 2.94 -6.34
C ALA A 47 -15.63 2.04 -5.36
N ALA A 48 -15.30 2.06 -4.07
CA ALA A 48 -16.00 1.30 -3.05
C ALA A 48 -17.39 1.84 -2.71
N GLU A 49 -17.64 3.14 -2.92
CA GLU A 49 -18.88 3.83 -2.55
C GLU A 49 -20.04 3.62 -3.55
N SER A 50 -19.75 3.04 -4.72
CA SER A 50 -20.74 2.81 -5.76
C SER A 50 -20.56 1.45 -6.44
N ARG A 51 -21.53 1.08 -7.30
CA ARG A 51 -21.44 -0.17 -8.09
C ARG A 51 -20.42 -0.07 -9.23
N ARG A 52 -20.34 1.10 -9.85
CA ARG A 52 -19.40 1.43 -10.93
C ARG A 52 -19.20 2.95 -10.97
N VAL A 53 -18.00 3.39 -11.28
CA VAL A 53 -17.63 4.81 -11.37
C VAL A 53 -17.13 5.11 -12.77
N GLU A 54 -17.54 6.26 -13.32
CA GLU A 54 -17.05 6.70 -14.62
C GLU A 54 -15.59 7.19 -14.53
N PHE A 55 -14.77 6.86 -15.54
CA PHE A 55 -13.40 7.38 -15.66
C PHE A 55 -13.34 8.91 -15.60
N GLY A 56 -14.27 9.62 -16.27
CA GLY A 56 -14.33 11.08 -16.26
C GLY A 56 -14.54 11.64 -14.86
N TYR A 57 -15.41 11.01 -14.07
CA TYR A 57 -15.65 11.39 -12.68
C TYR A 57 -14.40 11.20 -11.82
N LEU A 58 -13.70 10.06 -11.93
CA LEU A 58 -12.45 9.83 -11.17
C LEU A 58 -11.38 10.85 -11.52
N LYS A 59 -11.29 11.22 -12.79
CA LYS A 59 -10.34 12.22 -13.27
C LYS A 59 -10.58 13.58 -12.58
N GLU A 60 -11.83 13.99 -12.51
CA GLU A 60 -12.24 15.26 -11.88
C GLU A 60 -12.11 15.20 -10.35
N ALA A 61 -12.63 14.15 -9.71
CA ALA A 61 -12.64 14.00 -8.26
C ALA A 61 -11.24 13.91 -7.64
N LEU A 62 -10.27 13.39 -8.39
CA LEU A 62 -8.89 13.22 -7.91
C LEU A 62 -7.90 14.23 -8.52
N ASP A 63 -8.38 15.18 -9.32
CA ASP A 63 -7.55 16.17 -10.04
C ASP A 63 -6.39 15.53 -10.82
N LEU A 64 -6.71 14.51 -11.63
CA LEU A 64 -5.73 13.76 -12.41
C LEU A 64 -5.83 14.09 -13.90
N THR A 65 -4.69 14.00 -14.59
CA THR A 65 -4.72 13.90 -16.06
C THR A 65 -5.21 12.51 -16.48
N GLY A 66 -5.79 12.40 -17.68
CA GLY A 66 -6.26 11.11 -18.18
C GLY A 66 -5.13 10.08 -18.28
N GLY A 67 -3.93 10.49 -18.69
CA GLY A 67 -2.76 9.59 -18.74
C GLY A 67 -2.34 9.07 -17.37
N ASN A 68 -2.35 9.93 -16.34
CA ASN A 68 -1.98 9.52 -14.98
C ASN A 68 -3.04 8.57 -14.38
N LEU A 69 -4.32 8.89 -14.54
CA LEU A 69 -5.41 8.04 -14.10
C LEU A 69 -5.35 6.66 -14.78
N SER A 70 -5.17 6.61 -16.10
CA SER A 70 -5.04 5.34 -16.84
C SER A 70 -3.92 4.47 -16.30
N ARG A 71 -2.74 5.04 -15.99
CA ARG A 71 -1.63 4.28 -15.41
C ARG A 71 -1.98 3.69 -14.04
N HIS A 72 -2.63 4.46 -13.17
CA HIS A 72 -3.06 3.97 -11.86
C HIS A 72 -4.12 2.87 -11.99
N LEU A 73 -5.09 3.04 -12.91
CA LEU A 73 -6.11 2.03 -13.17
C LEU A 73 -5.52 0.74 -13.73
N THR A 74 -4.57 0.81 -14.66
CA THR A 74 -3.86 -0.38 -15.17
C THR A 74 -3.22 -1.16 -14.04
N VAL A 75 -2.46 -0.51 -13.15
CA VAL A 75 -1.83 -1.19 -12.00
C VAL A 75 -2.87 -1.87 -11.10
N LEU A 76 -4.00 -1.21 -10.84
CA LEU A 76 -5.06 -1.77 -9.99
C LEU A 76 -5.81 -2.93 -10.67
N VAL A 77 -6.02 -2.86 -11.98
CA VAL A 77 -6.66 -3.93 -12.77
C VAL A 77 -5.72 -5.13 -12.87
N ASP A 78 -4.43 -4.92 -13.15
CA ASP A 78 -3.42 -5.97 -13.22
C ASP A 78 -3.25 -6.70 -11.88
N ALA A 79 -3.45 -5.97 -10.77
CA ALA A 79 -3.48 -6.55 -9.42
C ALA A 79 -4.84 -7.19 -9.06
N GLY A 80 -5.83 -7.19 -9.95
CA GLY A 80 -7.16 -7.76 -9.73
C GLY A 80 -8.02 -7.00 -8.73
N LEU A 81 -7.69 -5.74 -8.43
CA LEU A 81 -8.39 -4.92 -7.44
C LEU A 81 -9.54 -4.11 -8.06
N LEU A 82 -9.47 -3.85 -9.36
CA LEU A 82 -10.52 -3.22 -10.15
C LEU A 82 -10.84 -4.04 -11.40
N ASP A 83 -12.08 -3.93 -11.86
CA ASP A 83 -12.50 -4.27 -13.20
C ASP A 83 -12.72 -2.99 -14.02
N MET A 84 -12.47 -3.06 -15.32
CA MET A 84 -12.69 -1.97 -16.25
C MET A 84 -13.59 -2.40 -17.40
N GLU A 85 -14.66 -1.65 -17.62
CA GLU A 85 -15.65 -1.89 -18.67
C GLU A 85 -15.71 -0.69 -19.62
N LYS A 86 -15.62 -0.97 -20.93
CA LYS A 86 -15.89 0.03 -21.96
C LYS A 86 -17.29 -0.18 -22.51
N GLY A 87 -18.01 0.90 -22.71
CA GLY A 87 -19.33 0.85 -23.34
C GLY A 87 -19.74 2.21 -23.86
N TYR A 88 -21.04 2.40 -23.99
CA TYR A 88 -21.63 3.61 -24.57
C TYR A 88 -22.73 4.14 -23.68
N ASP A 89 -22.74 5.47 -23.50
CA ASP A 89 -23.83 6.21 -22.90
C ASP A 89 -24.45 7.08 -24.00
N GLY A 90 -25.55 6.56 -24.57
CA GLY A 90 -26.09 7.04 -25.83
C GLY A 90 -25.10 6.84 -26.99
N LYS A 91 -24.62 7.95 -27.57
CA LYS A 91 -23.66 7.95 -28.69
C LYS A 91 -22.20 8.15 -28.25
N ARG A 92 -21.94 8.37 -26.96
CA ARG A 92 -20.60 8.71 -26.47
C ARG A 92 -19.95 7.48 -25.84
N PRO A 93 -18.72 7.09 -26.24
CA PRO A 93 -18.00 6.03 -25.57
C PRO A 93 -17.66 6.46 -24.15
N LYS A 94 -17.86 5.57 -23.19
CA LYS A 94 -17.52 5.77 -21.78
C LYS A 94 -16.80 4.54 -21.24
N THR A 95 -15.97 4.78 -20.24
CA THR A 95 -15.28 3.74 -19.48
C THR A 95 -15.75 3.81 -18.04
N TRP A 96 -16.15 2.67 -17.50
CA TRP A 96 -16.50 2.50 -16.10
C TRP A 96 -15.47 1.60 -15.43
N VAL A 97 -15.28 1.85 -14.15
CA VAL A 97 -14.48 0.99 -13.27
C VAL A 97 -15.31 0.55 -12.09
N SER A 98 -15.09 -0.68 -11.67
CA SER A 98 -15.80 -1.30 -10.55
C SER A 98 -14.79 -1.95 -9.64
N ILE A 99 -14.92 -1.75 -8.32
CA ILE A 99 -14.03 -2.42 -7.38
C ILE A 99 -14.39 -3.90 -7.26
N THR A 100 -13.39 -4.77 -7.31
CA THR A 100 -13.59 -6.21 -7.14
C THR A 100 -13.75 -6.55 -5.66
N ARG A 101 -14.13 -7.80 -5.36
CA ARG A 101 -14.10 -8.31 -3.97
C ARG A 101 -12.69 -8.24 -3.37
N ALA A 102 -11.66 -8.56 -4.16
CA ALA A 102 -10.26 -8.48 -3.73
C ALA A 102 -9.85 -7.02 -3.48
N GLY A 103 -10.25 -6.08 -4.34
CA GLY A 103 -10.03 -4.65 -4.14
C GLY A 103 -10.67 -4.11 -2.87
N ARG A 104 -11.92 -4.49 -2.58
CA ARG A 104 -12.59 -4.10 -1.32
C ARG A 104 -11.85 -4.62 -0.10
N LYS A 105 -11.37 -5.86 -0.15
CA LYS A 105 -10.57 -6.43 0.95
C LYS A 105 -9.25 -5.67 1.11
N ALA A 106 -8.51 -5.45 0.02
CA ALA A 106 -7.23 -4.77 0.05
C ALA A 106 -7.35 -3.33 0.57
N LEU A 107 -8.42 -2.61 0.20
CA LEU A 107 -8.73 -1.29 0.75
C LEU A 107 -8.99 -1.34 2.26
N ALA A 108 -9.79 -2.31 2.72
CA ALA A 108 -10.09 -2.46 4.13
C ALA A 108 -8.84 -2.81 4.97
N ASP A 109 -8.01 -3.72 4.46
CA ASP A 109 -6.75 -4.11 5.08
C ASP A 109 -5.79 -2.90 5.19
N GLU A 110 -5.66 -2.12 4.12
CA GLU A 110 -4.82 -0.91 4.11
C GLU A 110 -5.30 0.14 5.12
N ILE A 111 -6.61 0.41 5.16
CA ILE A 111 -7.19 1.35 6.13
C ILE A 111 -6.94 0.86 7.57
N ALA A 112 -7.05 -0.44 7.83
CA ALA A 112 -6.77 -1.02 9.14
C ALA A 112 -5.29 -0.84 9.53
N ALA A 113 -4.36 -1.09 8.60
CA ALA A 113 -2.94 -0.87 8.82
C ALA A 113 -2.60 0.61 9.09
N LEU A 114 -3.19 1.54 8.32
CA LEU A 114 -3.02 2.98 8.55
C LEU A 114 -3.60 3.42 9.90
N ARG A 115 -4.76 2.90 10.30
CA ARG A 115 -5.35 3.16 11.64
C ARG A 115 -4.44 2.69 12.75
N ALA A 116 -3.89 1.47 12.65
CA ALA A 116 -2.96 0.95 13.65
C ALA A 116 -1.70 1.83 13.80
N LEU A 117 -1.22 2.45 12.72
CA LEU A 117 -0.12 3.42 12.78
C LEU A 117 -0.54 4.73 13.46
N VAL A 118 -1.73 5.25 13.15
CA VAL A 118 -2.27 6.46 13.77
C VAL A 118 -2.51 6.23 15.26
N ASP A 119 -3.14 5.13 15.65
CA ASP A 119 -3.48 4.82 17.06
C ASP A 119 -2.23 4.71 17.95
N ARG A 120 -1.09 4.32 17.39
CA ARG A 120 0.20 4.28 18.09
C ARG A 120 0.79 5.66 18.42
N HIS A 121 0.34 6.69 17.70
CA HIS A 121 0.86 8.06 17.80
C HIS A 121 -0.23 9.10 18.13
N GLY A 122 -1.49 8.67 18.29
CA GLY A 122 -2.58 9.53 18.73
C GLY A 122 -2.43 9.84 20.22
N GLU A 123 -2.21 11.11 20.55
CA GLU A 123 -2.41 11.68 21.89
C GLU A 123 -3.90 11.77 22.23
#